data_AF-A0A959Z3U7-F1
#
_entry.id   AF-A0A959Z3U7-F1
#
_cell.length_a   1.000
_cell.length_b   1.000
_cell.length_c   1.000
_cell.angle_alpha   90.00
_cell.angle_beta   90.00
_cell.angle_gamma   90.00
#
_symmetry.space_group_name_H-M   'P 1'
#
loop_
_entity.id
_entity.type
_entity.pdbx_description
1 polymer ?
#
loop_
_entity_poly.entity_id
_entity_poly.type
_entity_poly.pdbx_seq_one_letter_code
_entity_poly.pdbx_strand_id
1 'polypeptide(L)'
;MILRTLIALALGLPTLALAQPNPCDDLDSTFTFSLVGGNTVVFQPNTFNNQWTYFWEFGDGTSDFGPIITHQYPGPTLFQACLTVWA
;
A
#
# COMPACT_ATOMS: atom_id res chain seq x y z
N MET A 1 -8.44 6.80 -9.55
CA MET A 1 -8.77 7.18 -10.95
C MET A 1 -8.42 6.01 -11.85
N ILE A 2 -9.34 5.07 -12.02
CA ILE A 2 -9.08 3.82 -12.75
C ILE A 2 -9.59 4.02 -14.18
N LEU A 3 -8.67 4.23 -15.12
CA LEU A 3 -9.01 4.33 -16.54
C LEU A 3 -9.05 2.92 -17.14
N ARG A 4 -10.22 2.30 -17.13
CA ARG A 4 -10.52 1.09 -17.91
C ARG A 4 -10.81 1.50 -19.35
N THR A 5 -9.91 1.23 -20.30
CA THR A 5 -10.30 1.13 -21.72
C THR A 5 -9.27 0.32 -22.50
N LEU A 6 -9.67 -0.83 -23.04
CA LEU A 6 -9.30 -1.17 -24.43
C LEU A 6 -10.33 -2.10 -25.05
N ILE A 7 -10.70 -1.69 -26.26
CA ILE A 7 -11.79 -2.12 -27.13
C ILE A 7 -11.42 -3.45 -27.80
N ALA A 8 -12.28 -4.46 -27.69
CA ALA A 8 -12.17 -5.67 -28.50
C ALA A 8 -12.90 -5.46 -29.83
N LEU A 9 -12.15 -5.25 -30.92
CA LEU A 9 -12.68 -5.30 -32.28
C LEU A 9 -12.63 -6.76 -32.75
N ALA A 10 -13.80 -7.40 -32.84
CA ALA A 10 -13.92 -8.79 -33.30
C ALA A 10 -13.63 -8.89 -34.80
N LEU A 11 -12.43 -9.34 -35.15
CA LEU A 11 -12.13 -9.97 -36.44
C LEU A 11 -11.34 -11.26 -36.18
N GLY A 12 -12.08 -12.34 -35.87
CA GLY A 12 -11.76 -13.71 -36.30
C GLY A 12 -10.37 -14.29 -36.06
N LEU A 13 -9.64 -13.91 -35.01
CA LEU A 13 -8.43 -14.61 -34.56
C LEU A 13 -8.66 -15.10 -33.13
N PRO A 14 -8.23 -16.33 -32.75
CA PRO A 14 -8.22 -16.71 -31.34
C PRO A 14 -7.26 -15.76 -30.65
N THR A 15 -7.80 -14.73 -30.01
CA THR A 15 -7.04 -13.84 -29.15
C THR A 15 -6.47 -14.70 -28.03
N LEU A 16 -5.19 -15.07 -28.14
CA LEU A 16 -4.36 -15.23 -26.95
C LEU A 16 -4.33 -13.86 -26.29
N ALA A 17 -5.39 -13.54 -25.54
CA ALA A 17 -5.31 -12.55 -24.50
C ALA A 17 -4.28 -13.12 -23.53
N LEU A 18 -3.04 -12.63 -23.61
CA LEU A 18 -2.16 -12.69 -22.46
C LEU A 18 -2.91 -11.94 -21.38
N ALA A 19 -3.60 -12.66 -20.50
CA ALA A 19 -4.05 -12.14 -19.22
C ALA A 19 -2.77 -11.88 -18.43
N GLN A 20 -2.04 -10.83 -18.82
CA GLN A 20 -0.90 -10.36 -18.06
C GLN A 20 -1.51 -9.89 -16.74
N PRO A 21 -1.15 -10.51 -15.60
CA PRO A 21 -1.76 -10.17 -14.32
C PRO A 21 -1.59 -8.66 -14.10
N ASN A 22 -2.67 -7.99 -13.69
CA ASN A 22 -2.56 -6.57 -13.40
C ASN A 22 -1.58 -6.45 -12.22
N PRO A 23 -0.53 -5.61 -12.32
CA PRO A 23 0.43 -5.46 -11.24
C PRO A 23 -0.21 -5.04 -9.91
N CYS A 24 -1.42 -4.46 -9.94
CA CYS A 24 -2.18 -4.13 -8.74
C CYS A 24 -2.93 -5.31 -8.10
N ASP A 25 -3.01 -6.48 -8.75
CA ASP A 25 -3.73 -7.65 -8.21
C ASP A 25 -2.98 -8.29 -7.03
N ASP A 26 -1.69 -8.03 -6.90
CA ASP A 26 -0.83 -8.51 -5.80
C ASP A 26 -0.59 -7.43 -4.73
N LEU A 27 -0.92 -6.16 -4.99
CA LEU A 27 -0.69 -5.08 -4.04
C LEU A 27 -1.54 -5.26 -2.78
N ASP A 28 -0.86 -5.31 -1.63
CA ASP A 28 -1.47 -5.44 -0.32
C ASP A 28 -1.15 -4.22 0.55
N SER A 29 -2.19 -3.48 0.93
CA SER A 29 -2.11 -2.32 1.83
C SER A 29 -2.50 -2.64 3.27
N THR A 30 -2.66 -3.92 3.63
CA THR A 30 -2.91 -4.32 5.01
C THR A 30 -1.62 -4.28 5.82
N PHE A 31 -1.75 -3.96 7.11
CA PHE A 31 -0.60 -3.79 7.98
C PHE A 31 -0.89 -4.21 9.43
N THR A 32 0.18 -4.33 10.19
CA THR A 32 0.16 -4.49 11.63
C THR A 32 0.96 -3.38 12.30
N PHE A 33 0.69 -3.16 13.58
CA PHE A 33 1.44 -2.23 14.40
C PHE A 33 1.71 -2.82 15.78
N SER A 34 2.79 -2.37 16.42
CA SER A 34 3.14 -2.75 17.78
C SER A 34 3.62 -1.55 18.58
N LEU A 35 3.22 -1.50 19.86
CA LEU A 35 3.63 -0.44 20.78
C LEU A 35 4.99 -0.78 21.38
N VAL A 36 5.96 0.13 21.27
CA VAL A 36 7.31 -0.05 21.84
C VAL A 36 7.48 0.72 23.15
N GLY A 37 6.62 1.71 23.41
CA GLY A 37 6.62 2.53 24.62
C GLY A 37 6.84 4.02 24.32
N GLY A 38 6.55 4.90 25.27
CA GLY A 38 6.80 6.35 25.11
C GLY A 38 6.06 7.00 23.93
N ASN A 39 4.84 6.53 23.64
CA ASN A 39 4.02 6.92 22.47
C ASN A 39 4.60 6.49 21.12
N THR A 40 5.60 5.59 21.12
CA THR A 40 6.24 5.06 19.92
C THR A 40 5.57 3.78 19.46
N VAL A 41 5.29 3.73 18.16
CA VAL A 41 4.64 2.63 17.46
C VAL A 41 5.49 2.21 16.26
N VAL A 42 5.69 0.92 16.10
CA VAL A 42 6.31 0.34 14.90
C VAL A 42 5.20 -0.12 13.97
N PHE A 43 5.27 0.33 12.72
CA PHE A 43 4.34 -0.06 11.65
C PHE A 43 5.07 -0.93 10.64
N GLN A 44 4.39 -1.96 10.14
CA GLN A 44 4.92 -2.86 9.11
C GLN A 44 3.79 -3.41 8.24
N PRO A 45 3.98 -3.58 6.92
CA PRO A 45 3.01 -4.23 6.06
C PRO A 45 2.90 -5.71 6.43
N ASN A 46 1.74 -6.30 6.17
CA ASN A 46 1.58 -7.75 6.31
C ASN A 46 2.31 -8.51 5.20
N THR A 47 2.40 -7.88 4.02
CA THR A 47 3.10 -8.40 2.85
C THR A 47 4.24 -7.46 2.46
N PHE A 48 5.47 -7.97 2.54
CA PHE A 48 6.66 -7.24 2.12
C PHE A 48 7.10 -7.64 0.72
N ASN A 49 7.33 -6.65 -0.14
CA ASN A 49 7.88 -6.77 -1.48
C ASN A 49 8.87 -5.63 -1.69
N ASN A 50 10.08 -5.96 -2.14
CA ASN A 50 11.16 -4.99 -2.34
C ASN A 50 11.00 -4.14 -3.61
N GLN A 51 10.04 -4.46 -4.47
CA GLN A 51 9.70 -3.70 -5.67
C GLN A 51 8.56 -2.70 -5.42
N TRP A 52 7.90 -2.77 -4.27
CA TRP A 52 6.83 -1.86 -3.91
C TRP A 52 7.36 -0.64 -3.15
N THR A 53 6.64 0.47 -3.30
CA THR A 53 6.80 1.66 -2.48
C THR A 53 5.71 1.69 -1.41
N TYR A 54 6.12 2.08 -0.20
CA TYR A 54 5.26 2.15 0.98
C TYR A 54 5.26 3.57 1.51
N PHE A 55 4.08 4.15 1.65
CA PHE A 55 3.88 5.49 2.21
C PHE A 55 2.89 5.46 3.35
N TRP A 56 3.30 6.04 4.47
CA TRP A 56 2.53 6.06 5.70
C TRP A 56 2.07 7.48 6.02
N GLU A 57 0.81 7.61 6.39
CA GLU A 57 0.26 8.82 6.97
C GLU A 57 -0.25 8.49 8.37
N PHE A 58 0.23 9.20 9.40
CA PHE A 58 -0.04 8.83 10.79
C PHE A 58 -1.28 9.52 11.40
N GLY A 59 -1.88 10.47 10.69
CA GLY A 59 -3.04 11.21 11.16
C GLY A 59 -2.73 12.32 12.18
N ASP A 60 -1.46 12.52 12.54
CA ASP A 60 -0.97 13.64 13.36
C ASP A 60 -0.35 14.79 12.53
N GLY A 61 -0.48 14.70 11.21
CA GLY A 61 0.11 15.64 10.24
C GLY A 61 1.50 15.24 9.74
N THR A 62 2.06 14.14 10.23
CA THR A 62 3.34 13.59 9.76
C THR A 62 3.14 12.37 8.85
N SER A 63 4.18 12.08 8.06
CA SER A 63 4.21 10.97 7.10
C SER A 63 5.64 10.44 6.95
N ASP A 64 5.78 9.20 6.49
CA ASP A 64 7.09 8.58 6.27
C ASP A 64 7.06 7.60 5.08
N PHE A 65 8.25 7.32 4.54
CA PHE A 65 8.47 6.36 3.47
C PHE A 65 9.28 5.17 3.96
N GLY A 66 8.80 3.98 3.63
CA GLY A 66 9.52 2.75 3.91
C GLY A 66 8.60 1.61 4.31
N PRO A 67 9.06 0.36 4.16
CA PRO A 67 8.26 -0.80 4.51
C PRO A 67 8.02 -0.88 6.02
N ILE A 68 9.08 -0.77 6.82
CA ILE A 68 8.99 -0.81 8.28
C ILE A 68 9.46 0.54 8.80
N ILE A 69 8.61 1.21 9.57
CA ILE A 69 8.92 2.52 10.15
C ILE A 69 8.66 2.50 11.65
N THR A 70 9.27 3.44 12.36
CA THR A 70 9.02 3.69 13.78
C THR A 70 8.55 5.13 13.92
N HIS A 71 7.32 5.32 14.38
CA HIS A 71 6.74 6.64 14.55
C HIS A 71 6.47 6.94 16.03
N GLN A 72 6.81 8.15 16.48
CA GLN A 72 6.53 8.61 17.84
C GLN A 72 5.44 9.67 17.82
N TYR A 73 4.29 9.35 18.42
CA TYR A 73 3.18 10.30 18.53
C TYR A 73 3.45 11.37 19.60
N PRO A 74 2.93 12.60 19.41
CA PRO A 74 3.13 13.70 20.35
C PRO A 74 2.39 13.51 21.68
N GLY A 75 1.43 12.59 21.75
CA GLY A 75 0.66 12.32 22.97
C GLY A 75 -0.24 11.09 22.86
N PRO A 76 -0.93 10.71 23.94
CA PRO A 76 -1.80 9.53 24.01
C PRO A 76 -3.19 9.80 23.42
N THR A 77 -3.26 10.44 22.26
CA THR A 77 -4.51 10.72 21.54
C THR A 77 -4.76 9.61 20.51
N LEU A 78 -6.02 9.47 20.09
CA LEU A 78 -6.38 8.57 18.99
C LEU A 78 -5.95 9.20 17.67
N PHE A 79 -5.10 8.51 16.93
CA PHE A 79 -4.66 8.88 15.58
C PHE A 79 -5.02 7.76 14.59
N GLN A 80 -5.36 8.14 13.36
CA GLN A 80 -5.67 7.21 12.28
C GLN A 80 -4.48 7.08 11.34
N ALA A 81 -3.84 5.91 11.34
CA ALA A 81 -2.77 5.59 10.42
C ALA A 81 -3.30 4.98 9.12
N CYS A 82 -2.75 5.42 7.99
CA CYS A 82 -3.07 4.93 6.64
C CYS A 82 -1.78 4.46 5.94
N LEU A 83 -1.87 3.32 5.24
CA LEU A 83 -0.81 2.80 4.37
C LEU A 83 -1.26 2.88 2.91
N THR A 84 -0.43 3.48 2.05
CA THR A 84 -0.58 3.43 0.59
C THR A 84 0.59 2.66 -0.02
N VAL A 85 0.28 1.75 -0.95
CA VAL A 85 1.25 0.88 -1.61
C VAL A 85 1.10 0.96 -3.13
N TRP A 86 2.21 1.01 -3.86
CA TRP A 86 2.26 0.96 -5.32
C TRP A 86 3.55 0.33 -5.84
N ALA A 87 3.56 -0.10 -7.10
CA ALA A 87 4.70 -0.71 -7.80
C ALA A 87 5.05 0.07 -9.08
#